data_AF-A0AAU7W527-F1
#
_entry.id   AF-A0AAU7W527-F1
#
_cell.length_a   1.000
_cell.length_b   1.000
_cell.length_c   1.000
_cell.angle_alpha   90.00
_cell.angle_beta   90.00
_cell.angle_gamma   90.00
#
_symmetry.space_group_name_H-M   'P 1'
#
loop_
_entity.id
_entity.type
_entity.pdbx_description
1 polymer ?
#
loop_
_entity_poly.entity_id
_entity_poly.type
_entity_poly.pdbx_seq_one_letter_code
_entity_poly.pdbx_strand_id
1 'polypeptide(L)'
;MELDWFAWLDARDYEVAREILQRGVAALAVVAFVSTLNQFRPLLGEHGLLPVPMLLRATGGRLRGPSLFRWWRYTDRRLALVCWAGIALGLAVVAGVPQLGPPIVPLAVFLVLWLLYLSIVVVGQTFYGFGWEMLLCEALFTVAFLGSHDQPPPLTVLIAIWWLVFRLDFGAGMIKIRGGREWRDLTALMYHHETQPMPGPLSRQAHLLPPWFHRVEVVGNHVAQLAVPFLLFVPAIGGVPVGSIAAGVIILTQLWLIVTGNFAWLNWITVVLAAGAITDTAWHGVLPAVPLDLGAEAASLPVWWAVVVLGASLLFAWLAVAPVRNLLSKRQLMNASFNRFLLGNAYGAFGTVTKRRIEIVVEGTLAEDPDDPDAVWREYGFKGKPGDVRRIPGQFAPYHLRLDWLMWFLPLGRMWEPWFEAFLARLLEADAPTLRLLAHDPFGGRRPVWVRALAYRYRFSTRAEFRTTRARWVRELDGVVVPPAGLPE
;
A
#
# COMPACT_ATOMS: atom_id res chain seq x y z
N MET A 1 27.54 -41.20 -8.22
CA MET A 1 26.31 -40.44 -8.45
C MET A 1 25.74 -40.14 -7.08
N GLU A 2 26.05 -38.98 -6.50
CA GLU A 2 25.38 -38.55 -5.26
C GLU A 2 23.91 -38.29 -5.63
N LEU A 3 22.98 -38.98 -4.97
CA LEU A 3 21.55 -38.67 -5.09
C LEU A 3 21.33 -37.31 -4.44
N ASP A 4 21.02 -36.31 -5.25
CA ASP A 4 20.56 -35.02 -4.75
C ASP A 4 19.09 -35.13 -4.31
N TRP A 5 18.90 -35.48 -3.04
CA TRP A 5 17.58 -35.59 -2.41
C TRP A 5 16.77 -34.29 -2.42
N PHE A 6 17.40 -33.15 -2.71
CA PHE A 6 16.77 -31.83 -2.66
C PHE A 6 16.51 -31.22 -4.05
N ALA A 7 16.85 -31.91 -5.14
CA ALA A 7 16.67 -31.40 -6.50
C ALA A 7 15.22 -30.97 -6.84
N TRP A 8 14.21 -31.51 -6.17
CA TRP A 8 12.80 -31.11 -6.34
C TRP A 8 12.50 -29.70 -5.79
N LEU A 9 13.38 -29.12 -4.97
CA LEU A 9 13.30 -27.74 -4.51
C LEU A 9 13.80 -26.74 -5.56
N ASP A 10 14.58 -27.18 -6.55
CA ASP A 10 15.23 -26.29 -7.52
C ASP A 10 14.20 -25.79 -8.57
N ALA A 11 13.83 -24.51 -8.52
CA ALA A 11 12.99 -23.87 -9.53
C ALA A 11 13.85 -23.20 -10.62
N ARG A 12 14.54 -23.98 -11.45
CA ARG A 12 15.55 -23.48 -12.40
C ARG A 12 15.03 -22.57 -13.52
N ASP A 13 13.72 -22.48 -13.72
CA ASP A 13 13.06 -21.64 -14.74
C ASP A 13 12.41 -20.38 -14.14
N TYR A 14 12.99 -19.85 -13.05
CA TYR A 14 12.44 -18.72 -12.27
C TYR A 14 13.52 -17.73 -11.78
N GLU A 15 14.65 -17.64 -12.46
CA GLU A 15 15.72 -16.72 -12.09
C GLU A 15 15.31 -15.26 -12.27
N VAL A 16 14.63 -14.94 -13.37
CA VAL A 16 14.08 -13.60 -13.62
C VAL A 16 13.03 -13.26 -12.57
N ALA A 17 12.20 -14.23 -12.21
CA ALA A 17 11.22 -14.09 -11.14
C ALA A 17 11.90 -13.74 -9.80
N ARG A 18 12.99 -14.45 -9.43
CA ARG A 18 13.77 -14.11 -8.22
C ARG A 18 14.28 -12.68 -8.23
N GLU A 19 14.88 -12.24 -9.35
CA GLU A 19 15.43 -10.89 -9.47
C GLU A 19 14.35 -9.82 -9.36
N ILE A 20 13.20 -10.01 -10.04
CA ILE A 20 12.05 -9.09 -9.94
C ILE A 20 11.53 -9.04 -8.50
N LEU A 21 11.39 -10.19 -7.84
CA LEU A 21 10.88 -10.28 -6.48
C LEU A 21 11.81 -9.58 -5.48
N GLN A 22 13.10 -9.92 -5.48
CA GLN A 22 14.04 -9.33 -4.53
C GLN A 22 14.24 -7.84 -4.79
N ARG A 23 14.56 -7.43 -6.03
CA ARG A 23 14.83 -6.02 -6.36
C ARG A 23 13.56 -5.17 -6.30
N GLY A 24 12.43 -5.70 -6.77
CA GLY A 24 11.15 -5.00 -6.78
C GLY A 24 10.62 -4.75 -5.37
N VAL A 25 10.65 -5.77 -4.48
CA VAL A 25 10.24 -5.59 -3.08
C VAL A 25 11.18 -4.63 -2.35
N ALA A 26 12.50 -4.71 -2.60
CA ALA A 26 13.46 -3.78 -2.03
C ALA A 26 13.26 -2.33 -2.52
N ALA A 27 12.97 -2.12 -3.81
CA ALA A 27 12.67 -0.80 -4.36
C ALA A 27 11.41 -0.19 -3.71
N LEU A 28 10.37 -0.99 -3.50
CA LEU A 28 9.16 -0.55 -2.81
C LEU A 28 9.42 -0.27 -1.32
N ALA A 29 10.31 -1.04 -0.67
CA ALA A 29 10.78 -0.74 0.68
C ALA A 29 11.52 0.60 0.74
N VAL A 30 12.38 0.91 -0.23
CA VAL A 30 13.04 2.24 -0.34
C VAL A 30 11.99 3.34 -0.43
N VAL A 31 10.98 3.21 -1.28
CA VAL A 31 9.87 4.18 -1.39
C VAL A 31 9.16 4.35 -0.04
N ALA A 32 8.92 3.26 0.69
CA ALA A 32 8.28 3.28 1.99
C ALA A 32 9.14 3.95 3.09
N PHE A 33 10.45 3.71 3.10
CA PHE A 33 11.37 4.40 4.02
C PHE A 33 11.53 5.89 3.69
N VAL A 34 11.57 6.26 2.41
CA VAL A 34 11.58 7.68 1.98
C VAL A 34 10.28 8.37 2.39
N SER A 35 9.13 7.72 2.18
CA SER A 35 7.82 8.21 2.64
C SER A 35 7.80 8.43 4.16
N THR A 36 8.38 7.49 4.91
CA THR A 36 8.54 7.59 6.37
C THR A 36 9.41 8.78 6.75
N LEU A 37 10.59 8.93 6.14
CA LEU A 37 11.54 10.01 6.45
C LEU A 37 10.92 11.39 6.24
N ASN A 38 10.10 11.54 5.20
CA ASN A 38 9.48 12.80 4.83
C ASN A 38 8.26 13.19 5.67
N GLN A 39 7.52 12.22 6.21
CA GLN A 39 6.20 12.46 6.80
C GLN A 39 6.07 12.04 8.26
N PHE A 40 6.86 11.07 8.74
CA PHE A 40 6.61 10.46 10.05
C PHE A 40 6.80 11.45 11.19
N ARG A 41 7.79 12.34 11.16
CA ARG A 41 8.06 13.31 12.25
C ARG A 41 6.85 14.21 12.56
N PRO A 42 6.28 14.97 11.60
CA PRO A 42 5.10 15.78 11.89
C PRO A 42 3.84 14.94 12.21
N LEU A 43 3.74 13.69 11.74
CA LEU A 43 2.56 12.85 12.00
C LEU A 43 2.61 12.13 13.36
N LEU A 44 3.77 11.58 13.73
CA LEU A 44 3.96 10.60 14.79
C LEU A 44 5.26 10.80 15.58
N GLY A 45 6.06 11.81 15.24
CA GLY A 45 7.34 12.09 15.89
C GLY A 45 7.20 12.51 17.35
N GLU A 46 8.29 12.99 17.95
CA GLU A 46 8.30 13.39 19.36
C GLU A 46 7.24 14.47 19.67
N HIS A 47 6.91 15.30 18.67
CA HIS A 47 5.92 16.38 18.75
C HIS A 47 4.84 16.29 17.65
N GLY A 48 4.68 15.12 17.01
CA GLY A 48 3.74 14.94 15.91
C GLY A 48 2.26 14.98 16.34
N LEU A 49 1.36 14.77 15.38
CA LEU A 49 -0.09 14.72 15.63
C LEU A 49 -0.49 13.60 16.61
N LEU A 50 0.19 12.45 16.53
CA LEU A 50 0.01 11.31 17.44
C LEU A 50 1.38 10.84 17.97
N PRO A 51 1.99 11.51 18.96
CA PRO A 51 3.38 11.25 19.33
C PRO A 51 3.65 9.81 19.77
N VAL A 52 4.63 9.14 19.16
CA VAL A 52 5.08 7.81 19.60
C VAL A 52 5.50 7.77 21.08
N PRO A 53 6.17 8.79 21.66
CA PRO A 53 6.46 8.79 23.09
C PRO A 53 5.22 8.70 23.98
N MET A 54 4.09 9.27 23.56
CA MET A 54 2.81 9.15 24.29
C MET A 54 2.25 7.74 24.19
N LEU A 55 2.28 7.13 22.99
CA LEU A 55 1.89 5.72 22.80
C LEU A 55 2.71 4.78 23.69
N LEU A 56 4.04 4.96 23.73
CA LEU A 56 4.93 4.12 24.54
C LEU A 56 4.66 4.27 26.03
N ARG A 57 4.37 5.49 26.51
CA ARG A 57 3.97 5.73 27.91
C ARG A 57 2.61 5.09 28.21
N ALA A 58 1.61 5.34 27.39
CA ALA A 58 0.24 4.83 27.58
C ALA A 58 0.17 3.30 27.59
N THR A 59 1.03 2.63 26.81
CA THR A 59 1.09 1.16 26.75
C THR A 59 2.07 0.54 27.75
N GLY A 60 2.79 1.34 28.54
CA GLY A 60 3.91 0.86 29.37
C GLY A 60 4.97 0.12 28.55
N GLY A 61 5.16 0.50 27.28
CA GLY A 61 6.03 -0.16 26.31
C GLY A 61 5.53 -1.53 25.81
N ARG A 62 4.29 -1.94 26.12
CA ARG A 62 3.67 -3.18 25.62
C ARG A 62 3.00 -2.94 24.26
N LEU A 63 3.82 -2.90 23.22
CA LEU A 63 3.36 -2.75 21.83
C LEU A 63 2.72 -4.03 21.30
N ARG A 64 1.91 -3.89 20.24
CA ARG A 64 1.26 -5.01 19.54
C ARG A 64 2.25 -5.93 18.81
N GLY A 65 3.46 -5.46 18.53
CA GLY A 65 4.51 -6.20 17.81
C GLY A 65 5.92 -5.90 18.32
N PRO A 66 6.94 -6.62 17.81
CA PRO A 66 8.32 -6.29 18.08
C PRO A 66 8.68 -4.96 17.40
N SER A 67 9.46 -4.13 18.08
CA SER A 67 9.94 -2.86 17.52
C SER A 67 11.23 -2.46 18.19
N LEU A 68 12.21 -2.04 17.37
CA LEU A 68 13.47 -1.46 17.85
C LEU A 68 13.24 -0.25 18.76
N PHE A 69 12.18 0.51 18.54
CA PHE A 69 11.85 1.69 19.34
C PHE A 69 11.41 1.38 20.77
N ARG A 70 11.02 0.12 21.04
CA ARG A 70 10.76 -0.35 22.40
C ARG A 70 12.06 -0.54 23.17
N TRP A 71 13.04 -1.23 22.57
CA TRP A 71 14.28 -1.59 23.24
C TRP A 71 15.30 -0.45 23.25
N TRP A 72 15.38 0.32 22.15
CA TRP A 72 16.30 1.43 22.04
C TRP A 72 15.68 2.78 22.46
N ARG A 73 14.38 2.84 22.79
CA ARG A 73 13.58 4.08 22.99
C ARG A 73 13.45 4.90 21.70
N TYR A 74 12.24 5.35 21.42
CA TYR A 74 11.96 6.24 20.28
C TYR A 74 12.60 7.63 20.44
N THR A 75 13.19 8.14 19.36
CA THR A 75 13.50 9.58 19.12
C THR A 75 13.46 9.83 17.61
N ASP A 76 13.26 11.09 17.18
CA ASP A 76 13.19 11.43 15.75
C ASP A 76 14.52 11.22 15.01
N ARG A 77 15.65 11.23 15.74
CA ARG A 77 16.98 10.92 15.21
C ARG A 77 17.14 9.43 14.94
N ARG A 78 16.72 8.57 15.88
CA ARG A 78 16.79 7.10 15.73
C ARG A 78 15.87 6.62 14.63
N LEU A 79 14.68 7.21 14.50
CA LEU A 79 13.81 6.93 13.36
C LEU A 79 14.51 7.25 12.04
N ALA A 80 15.14 8.41 11.90
CA ALA A 80 15.85 8.76 10.68
C ALA A 80 17.02 7.82 10.38
N LEU A 81 17.75 7.35 11.41
CA LEU A 81 18.78 6.33 11.23
C LEU A 81 18.19 5.02 10.70
N VAL A 82 17.06 4.55 11.26
CA VAL A 82 16.33 3.37 10.78
C VAL A 82 15.93 3.55 9.31
N CYS A 83 15.40 4.72 8.94
CA CYS A 83 15.04 5.01 7.55
C CYS A 83 16.26 5.02 6.61
N TRP A 84 17.34 5.71 6.96
CA TRP A 84 18.55 5.76 6.13
C TRP A 84 19.22 4.39 5.99
N ALA A 85 19.27 3.60 7.05
CA ALA A 85 19.76 2.22 6.99
C ALA A 85 18.87 1.37 6.06
N GLY A 86 17.55 1.49 6.17
CA GLY A 86 16.60 0.81 5.29
C GLY A 86 16.75 1.22 3.81
N ILE A 87 16.96 2.52 3.55
CA ILE A 87 17.21 3.04 2.19
C ILE A 87 18.53 2.49 1.64
N ALA A 88 19.62 2.56 2.40
CA ALA A 88 20.93 2.09 1.95
C ALA A 88 20.92 0.58 1.64
N LEU A 89 20.37 -0.23 2.55
CA LEU A 89 20.24 -1.67 2.35
C LEU A 89 19.31 -2.01 1.17
N GLY A 90 18.18 -1.32 1.06
CA GLY A 90 17.25 -1.51 -0.06
C GLY A 90 17.88 -1.17 -1.40
N LEU A 91 18.62 -0.05 -1.49
CA LEU A 91 19.36 0.32 -2.71
C LEU A 91 20.48 -0.67 -3.04
N ALA A 92 21.16 -1.23 -2.03
CA ALA A 92 22.16 -2.27 -2.25
C ALA A 92 21.54 -3.54 -2.85
N VAL A 93 20.36 -3.96 -2.38
CA VAL A 93 19.59 -5.08 -2.95
C VAL A 93 19.12 -4.76 -4.36
N VAL A 94 18.63 -3.55 -4.62
CA VAL A 94 18.22 -3.11 -5.97
C VAL A 94 19.41 -3.14 -6.93
N ALA A 95 20.60 -2.76 -6.47
CA ALA A 95 21.84 -2.85 -7.24
C ALA A 95 22.30 -4.31 -7.45
N GLY A 96 21.81 -5.26 -6.64
CA GLY A 96 22.15 -6.67 -6.74
C GLY A 96 23.34 -7.09 -5.88
N VAL A 97 23.86 -6.21 -5.03
CA VAL A 97 25.11 -6.43 -4.30
C VAL A 97 25.00 -7.62 -3.32
N PRO A 98 23.97 -7.74 -2.47
CA PRO A 98 23.76 -8.92 -1.63
C PRO A 98 23.61 -10.23 -2.40
N GLN A 99 23.06 -10.19 -3.61
CA GLN A 99 22.78 -11.36 -4.45
C GLN A 99 24.03 -11.97 -5.08
N LEU A 100 25.15 -11.23 -5.11
CA LEU A 100 26.45 -11.74 -5.55
C LEU A 100 27.16 -12.59 -4.49
N GLY A 101 26.69 -12.57 -3.25
CA GLY A 101 27.25 -13.36 -2.15
C GLY A 101 26.51 -14.69 -1.94
N PRO A 102 26.90 -15.47 -0.91
CA PRO A 102 26.18 -16.70 -0.56
C PRO A 102 24.76 -16.39 -0.07
N PRO A 103 23.82 -17.36 -0.11
CA PRO A 103 22.39 -17.14 0.13
C PRO A 103 22.05 -16.60 1.53
N ILE A 104 22.96 -16.75 2.50
CA ILE A 104 22.82 -16.16 3.84
C ILE A 104 22.88 -14.63 3.83
N VAL A 105 23.57 -14.02 2.86
CA VAL A 105 23.71 -12.56 2.74
C VAL A 105 22.38 -11.90 2.38
N PRO A 106 21.70 -12.23 1.26
CA PRO A 106 20.39 -11.65 0.97
C PRO A 106 19.37 -11.99 2.06
N LEU A 107 19.41 -13.20 2.66
CA LEU A 107 18.56 -13.56 3.80
C LEU A 107 18.73 -12.57 4.96
N ALA A 108 19.97 -12.32 5.41
CA ALA A 108 20.24 -11.41 6.50
C ALA A 108 19.78 -9.97 6.16
N VAL A 109 20.08 -9.49 4.95
CA VAL A 109 19.69 -8.14 4.52
C VAL A 109 18.17 -7.96 4.50
N PHE A 110 17.42 -8.91 3.96
CA PHE A 110 15.95 -8.83 3.94
C PHE A 110 15.33 -8.96 5.33
N LEU A 111 15.87 -9.81 6.22
CA LEU A 111 15.40 -9.89 7.61
C LEU A 111 15.67 -8.60 8.39
N VAL A 112 16.79 -7.93 8.13
CA VAL A 112 17.07 -6.60 8.68
C VAL A 112 16.09 -5.57 8.12
N LEU A 113 15.87 -5.52 6.80
CA LEU A 113 14.88 -4.62 6.19
C LEU A 113 13.48 -4.84 6.76
N TRP A 114 13.07 -6.10 6.91
CA TRP A 114 11.81 -6.47 7.55
C TRP A 114 11.72 -5.95 8.98
N LEU A 115 12.74 -6.17 9.82
CA LEU A 115 12.74 -5.72 11.22
C LEU A 115 12.71 -4.19 11.32
N LEU A 116 13.46 -3.49 10.47
CA LEU A 116 13.48 -2.03 10.40
C LEU A 116 12.09 -1.49 10.03
N TYR A 117 11.45 -2.07 9.01
CA TYR A 117 10.14 -1.62 8.56
C TYR A 117 9.02 -1.99 9.54
N LEU A 118 9.02 -3.22 10.06
CA LEU A 118 8.09 -3.67 11.09
C LEU A 118 8.15 -2.77 12.33
N SER A 119 9.36 -2.33 12.72
CA SER A 119 9.53 -1.41 13.84
C SER A 119 8.80 -0.09 13.67
N ILE A 120 8.73 0.43 12.43
CA ILE A 120 7.99 1.64 12.07
C ILE A 120 6.49 1.37 12.09
N VAL A 121 6.04 0.29 11.43
CA VAL A 121 4.61 -0.06 11.32
C VAL A 121 3.98 -0.27 12.71
N VAL A 122 4.68 -0.94 13.62
CA VAL A 122 4.19 -1.24 14.98
C VAL A 122 3.91 0.04 15.80
N VAL A 123 4.69 1.11 15.60
CA VAL A 123 4.47 2.41 16.29
C VAL A 123 3.68 3.41 15.44
N GLY A 124 3.34 3.04 14.20
CA GLY A 124 2.78 3.95 13.20
C GLY A 124 1.29 4.27 13.35
N GLN A 125 0.61 3.66 14.33
CA GLN A 125 -0.79 3.95 14.70
C GLN A 125 -1.72 3.99 13.46
N THR A 126 -2.67 4.91 13.41
CA THR A 126 -3.64 5.03 12.30
C THR A 126 -2.98 5.36 10.95
N PHE A 127 -1.90 6.16 10.95
CA PHE A 127 -1.17 6.53 9.73
C PHE A 127 -0.44 5.36 9.05
N TYR A 128 -0.23 4.23 9.73
CA TYR A 128 0.35 3.00 9.18
C TYR A 128 -0.62 1.81 9.29
N GLY A 129 -1.92 2.07 9.51
CA GLY A 129 -2.96 1.05 9.67
C GLY A 129 -3.48 0.45 8.35
N PHE A 130 -2.68 0.50 7.27
CA PHE A 130 -3.12 0.14 5.93
C PHE A 130 -2.63 -1.25 5.51
N GLY A 131 -3.42 -1.97 4.71
CA GLY A 131 -3.11 -3.35 4.31
C GLY A 131 -1.77 -3.51 3.58
N TRP A 132 -1.35 -2.50 2.80
CA TRP A 132 -0.06 -2.52 2.09
C TRP A 132 1.16 -2.39 3.00
N GLU A 133 1.00 -1.88 4.23
CA GLU A 133 2.07 -1.80 5.23
C GLU A 133 2.44 -3.19 5.74
N MET A 134 1.42 -3.98 6.05
CA MET A 134 1.55 -5.37 6.45
C MET A 134 2.00 -6.26 5.29
N LEU A 135 1.50 -5.99 4.08
CA LEU A 135 1.90 -6.70 2.87
C LEU A 135 3.39 -6.51 2.57
N LEU A 136 3.93 -5.30 2.73
CA LEU A 136 5.35 -5.04 2.54
C LEU A 136 6.20 -5.75 3.60
N CYS A 137 5.75 -5.78 4.88
CA CYS A 137 6.42 -6.57 5.91
C CYS A 137 6.46 -8.06 5.54
N GLU A 138 5.32 -8.62 5.14
CA GLU A 138 5.22 -10.03 4.77
C GLU A 138 6.05 -10.36 3.53
N ALA A 139 6.05 -9.48 2.52
CA ALA A 139 6.85 -9.64 1.30
C ALA A 139 8.35 -9.61 1.62
N LEU A 140 8.83 -8.61 2.39
CA LEU A 140 10.23 -8.50 2.81
C LEU A 140 10.71 -9.76 3.53
N PHE A 141 9.90 -10.31 4.43
CA PHE A 141 10.23 -11.55 5.13
C PHE A 141 10.24 -12.75 4.19
N THR A 142 9.28 -12.84 3.27
CA THR A 142 9.12 -14.01 2.38
C THR A 142 10.26 -14.10 1.36
N VAL A 143 10.62 -12.99 0.71
CA VAL A 143 11.67 -12.97 -0.32
C VAL A 143 13.09 -13.18 0.24
N ALA A 144 13.25 -13.04 1.56
CA ALA A 144 14.52 -13.31 2.26
C ALA A 144 15.03 -14.75 2.03
N PHE A 145 14.11 -15.69 1.79
CA PHE A 145 14.42 -17.11 1.61
C PHE A 145 14.63 -17.53 0.15
N LEU A 146 14.65 -16.59 -0.82
CA LEU A 146 14.90 -16.90 -2.24
C LEU A 146 16.38 -17.19 -2.56
N GLY A 147 17.29 -16.91 -1.63
CA GLY A 147 18.73 -17.14 -1.78
C GLY A 147 19.42 -16.13 -2.72
N SER A 148 20.58 -16.50 -3.24
CA SER A 148 21.46 -15.72 -4.13
C SER A 148 21.74 -16.43 -5.47
N HIS A 149 22.58 -15.84 -6.33
CA HIS A 149 22.94 -16.39 -7.65
C HIS A 149 23.66 -17.75 -7.62
N ASP A 150 24.19 -18.15 -6.46
CA ASP A 150 24.96 -19.39 -6.31
C ASP A 150 24.14 -20.68 -6.44
N GLN A 151 22.82 -20.59 -6.24
CA GLN A 151 21.90 -21.72 -6.30
C GLN A 151 20.56 -21.32 -6.93
N PRO A 152 19.79 -22.27 -7.51
CA PRO A 152 18.45 -22.01 -8.02
C PRO A 152 17.52 -21.40 -6.96
N PRO A 153 16.50 -20.62 -7.38
CA PRO A 153 15.48 -20.17 -6.46
C PRO A 153 14.69 -21.37 -5.90
N PRO A 154 14.33 -21.39 -4.60
CA PRO A 154 13.60 -22.51 -4.02
C PRO A 154 12.10 -22.47 -4.39
N LEU A 155 11.60 -23.53 -5.01
CA LEU A 155 10.21 -23.66 -5.47
C LEU A 155 9.19 -23.45 -4.34
N THR A 156 9.47 -23.96 -3.14
CA THR A 156 8.54 -23.85 -2.01
C THR A 156 8.39 -22.42 -1.51
N VAL A 157 9.42 -21.58 -1.64
CA VAL A 157 9.35 -20.15 -1.32
C VAL A 157 8.58 -19.40 -2.41
N LEU A 158 8.77 -19.74 -3.70
CA LEU A 158 7.95 -19.22 -4.79
C LEU A 158 6.46 -19.55 -4.59
N ILE A 159 6.14 -20.78 -4.20
CA ILE A 159 4.76 -21.18 -3.85
C ILE A 159 4.21 -20.34 -2.69
N ALA A 160 5.02 -20.03 -1.67
CA ALA A 160 4.60 -19.14 -0.57
C ALA A 160 4.32 -17.71 -1.06
N ILE A 161 5.06 -17.23 -2.06
CA ILE A 161 4.81 -15.95 -2.73
C ILE A 161 3.53 -16.02 -3.57
N TRP A 162 3.32 -17.08 -4.35
CA TRP A 162 2.07 -17.28 -5.09
C TRP A 162 0.86 -17.36 -4.16
N TRP A 163 1.03 -17.98 -2.99
CA TRP A 163 0.04 -17.97 -1.92
C TRP A 163 -0.21 -16.57 -1.34
N LEU A 164 0.81 -15.71 -1.24
CA LEU A 164 0.64 -14.32 -0.87
C LEU A 164 -0.17 -13.54 -1.92
N VAL A 165 0.13 -13.72 -3.21
CA VAL A 165 -0.65 -13.13 -4.32
C VAL A 165 -2.08 -13.65 -4.31
N PHE A 166 -2.26 -14.97 -4.13
CA PHE A 166 -3.58 -15.59 -4.01
C PHE A 166 -4.38 -14.95 -2.88
N ARG A 167 -3.84 -14.88 -1.66
CA ARG A 167 -4.54 -14.28 -0.51
C ARG A 167 -4.89 -12.82 -0.77
N LEU A 168 -4.03 -12.09 -1.46
CA LEU A 168 -4.24 -10.69 -1.78
C LEU A 168 -5.41 -10.51 -2.74
N ASP A 169 -5.37 -11.18 -3.89
CA ASP A 169 -6.34 -10.95 -4.95
C ASP A 169 -7.64 -11.71 -4.71
N PHE A 170 -7.55 -12.99 -4.32
CA PHE A 170 -8.72 -13.78 -3.92
C PHE A 170 -9.40 -13.22 -2.67
N GLY A 171 -8.62 -12.79 -1.67
CA GLY A 171 -9.18 -12.12 -0.49
C GLY A 171 -9.96 -10.86 -0.84
N ALA A 172 -9.45 -10.05 -1.79
CA ALA A 172 -10.13 -8.88 -2.31
C ALA A 172 -11.39 -9.23 -3.14
N GLY A 173 -11.36 -10.26 -3.98
CA GLY A 173 -12.55 -10.71 -4.70
C GLY A 173 -13.65 -11.20 -3.75
N MET A 174 -13.28 -12.00 -2.76
CA MET A 174 -14.23 -12.57 -1.79
C MET A 174 -14.88 -11.49 -0.93
N ILE A 175 -14.13 -10.47 -0.49
CA ILE A 175 -14.71 -9.38 0.30
C ILE A 175 -15.70 -8.54 -0.51
N LYS A 176 -15.49 -8.40 -1.82
CA LYS A 176 -16.40 -7.68 -2.73
C LYS A 176 -17.71 -8.44 -2.94
N ILE A 177 -17.66 -9.74 -3.23
CA ILE A 177 -18.88 -10.56 -3.39
C ILE A 177 -19.67 -10.66 -2.09
N ARG A 178 -18.99 -10.80 -0.95
CA ARG A 178 -19.61 -10.88 0.38
C ARG A 178 -20.08 -9.53 0.92
N GLY A 179 -19.52 -8.44 0.40
CA GLY A 179 -19.77 -7.08 0.86
C GLY A 179 -21.02 -6.46 0.23
N GLY A 180 -20.84 -5.27 -0.35
CA GLY A 180 -21.91 -4.42 -0.88
C GLY A 180 -22.68 -5.06 -2.03
N ARG A 181 -23.98 -4.72 -2.13
CA ARG A 181 -24.85 -5.20 -3.22
C ARG A 181 -24.37 -4.70 -4.57
N GLU A 182 -23.75 -3.52 -4.63
CA GLU A 182 -23.22 -2.90 -5.84
C GLU A 182 -22.21 -3.77 -6.61
N TRP A 183 -21.49 -4.66 -5.93
CA TRP A 183 -20.60 -5.63 -6.59
C TRP A 183 -21.36 -6.76 -7.26
N ARG A 184 -22.50 -7.18 -6.68
CA ARG A 184 -23.38 -8.24 -7.21
C ARG A 184 -24.31 -7.71 -8.29
N ASP A 185 -24.72 -6.46 -8.16
CA ASP A 185 -25.57 -5.75 -9.13
C ASP A 185 -24.75 -5.13 -10.28
N LEU A 186 -23.42 -5.34 -10.31
CA LEU A 186 -22.49 -4.84 -11.34
C LEU A 186 -22.45 -3.31 -11.48
N THR A 187 -22.71 -2.58 -10.40
CA THR A 187 -22.76 -1.10 -10.38
C THR A 187 -21.58 -0.46 -9.64
N ALA A 188 -20.75 -1.25 -8.94
CA ALA A 188 -19.65 -0.75 -8.11
C ALA A 188 -18.74 0.27 -8.82
N LEU A 189 -18.31 -0.01 -10.06
CA LEU A 189 -17.40 0.89 -10.79
C LEU A 189 -18.06 2.13 -11.39
N MET A 190 -19.39 2.21 -11.37
CA MET A 190 -20.10 3.45 -11.71
C MET A 190 -19.82 4.56 -10.68
N TYR A 191 -19.40 4.19 -9.47
CA TYR A 191 -19.08 5.13 -8.39
C TYR A 191 -17.57 5.18 -8.08
N HIS A 192 -16.91 4.02 -8.10
CA HIS A 192 -15.58 3.85 -7.52
C HIS A 192 -14.53 4.84 -8.04
N HIS A 193 -14.45 5.08 -9.37
CA HIS A 193 -13.43 5.97 -9.93
C HIS A 193 -13.52 7.41 -9.40
N GLU A 194 -14.72 7.87 -9.04
CA GLU A 194 -14.96 9.18 -8.43
C GLU A 194 -14.71 9.15 -6.92
N THR A 195 -15.20 8.11 -6.23
CA THR A 195 -15.25 8.07 -4.77
C THR A 195 -14.06 7.40 -4.10
N GLN A 196 -13.15 6.81 -4.89
CA GLN A 196 -11.90 6.19 -4.40
C GLN A 196 -11.07 7.17 -3.56
N PRO A 197 -10.21 6.68 -2.64
CA PRO A 197 -9.49 7.55 -1.71
C PRO A 197 -8.73 8.68 -2.37
N MET A 198 -7.88 8.32 -3.32
CA MET A 198 -7.00 9.25 -4.03
C MET A 198 -7.14 9.04 -5.55
N PRO A 199 -7.94 9.85 -6.25
CA PRO A 199 -8.01 9.80 -7.71
C PRO A 199 -6.68 10.21 -8.34
N GLY A 200 -6.37 9.64 -9.50
CA GLY A 200 -5.23 9.98 -10.36
C GLY A 200 -5.64 10.77 -11.60
N PRO A 201 -4.68 11.04 -12.51
CA PRO A 201 -4.91 11.92 -13.66
C PRO A 201 -6.01 11.45 -14.62
N LEU A 202 -6.21 10.13 -14.70
CA LEU A 202 -7.16 9.48 -15.60
C LEU A 202 -8.45 9.01 -14.94
N SER A 203 -8.61 9.21 -13.62
CA SER A 203 -9.79 8.75 -12.89
C SER A 203 -11.09 9.37 -13.40
N ARG A 204 -11.06 10.64 -13.82
CA ARG A 204 -12.23 11.30 -14.41
C ARG A 204 -12.61 10.68 -15.75
N GLN A 205 -11.61 10.40 -16.60
CA GLN A 205 -11.84 9.78 -17.90
C GLN A 205 -12.42 8.38 -17.73
N ALA A 206 -11.86 7.60 -16.80
CA ALA A 206 -12.40 6.29 -16.43
C ALA A 206 -13.85 6.40 -15.93
N HIS A 207 -14.14 7.31 -14.98
CA HIS A 207 -15.49 7.51 -14.47
C HIS A 207 -16.54 7.90 -15.52
N LEU A 208 -16.12 8.60 -16.58
CA LEU A 208 -17.01 9.05 -17.66
C LEU A 208 -17.17 8.01 -18.78
N LEU A 209 -16.69 6.79 -18.59
CA LEU A 209 -16.99 5.68 -19.49
C LEU A 209 -18.45 5.25 -19.35
N PRO A 210 -19.05 4.65 -20.39
CA PRO A 210 -20.46 4.30 -20.37
C PRO A 210 -20.75 3.16 -19.37
N PRO A 211 -21.97 3.08 -18.81
CA PRO A 211 -22.33 2.08 -17.80
C PRO A 211 -22.07 0.62 -18.19
N TRP A 212 -22.17 0.28 -19.48
CA TRP A 212 -21.88 -1.08 -19.95
C TRP A 212 -20.40 -1.44 -19.75
N PHE A 213 -19.49 -0.47 -19.91
CA PHE A 213 -18.06 -0.68 -19.72
C PHE A 213 -17.78 -0.97 -18.24
N HIS A 214 -18.39 -0.19 -17.33
CA HIS A 214 -18.27 -0.43 -15.89
C HIS A 214 -18.80 -1.78 -15.45
N ARG A 215 -19.87 -2.30 -16.08
CA ARG A 215 -20.33 -3.67 -15.82
C ARG A 215 -19.29 -4.71 -16.25
N VAL A 216 -18.69 -4.52 -17.44
CA VAL A 216 -17.60 -5.38 -17.92
C VAL A 216 -16.41 -5.33 -16.97
N GLU A 217 -16.04 -4.15 -16.47
CA GLU A 217 -14.96 -4.03 -15.49
C GLU A 217 -15.28 -4.76 -14.17
N VAL A 218 -16.52 -4.70 -13.68
CA VAL A 218 -16.90 -5.47 -12.47
C VAL A 218 -16.82 -6.98 -12.73
N VAL A 219 -17.31 -7.46 -13.87
CA VAL A 219 -17.21 -8.88 -14.25
C VAL A 219 -15.74 -9.29 -14.41
N GLY A 220 -14.94 -8.48 -15.10
CA GLY A 220 -13.50 -8.69 -15.28
C GLY A 220 -12.78 -8.74 -13.94
N ASN A 221 -13.10 -7.84 -13.01
CA ASN A 221 -12.59 -7.87 -11.63
C ASN A 221 -12.99 -9.18 -10.94
N HIS A 222 -14.24 -9.63 -11.04
CA HIS A 222 -14.66 -10.89 -10.41
C HIS A 222 -13.90 -12.09 -10.98
N VAL A 223 -13.74 -12.19 -12.30
CA VAL A 223 -12.99 -13.28 -12.92
C VAL A 223 -11.52 -13.24 -12.50
N ALA A 224 -10.88 -12.07 -12.63
CA ALA A 224 -9.48 -11.87 -12.30
C ALA A 224 -9.17 -12.14 -10.82
N GLN A 225 -10.11 -11.85 -9.92
CA GLN A 225 -9.87 -12.00 -8.48
C GLN A 225 -10.40 -13.32 -7.91
N LEU A 226 -11.41 -13.95 -8.51
CA LEU A 226 -12.03 -15.17 -7.95
C LEU A 226 -11.67 -16.45 -8.68
N ALA A 227 -11.26 -16.38 -9.95
CA ALA A 227 -10.91 -17.56 -10.75
C ALA A 227 -9.41 -17.61 -11.06
N VAL A 228 -8.86 -16.52 -11.60
CA VAL A 228 -7.45 -16.48 -12.04
C VAL A 228 -6.44 -16.81 -10.94
N PRO A 229 -6.62 -16.45 -9.64
CA PRO A 229 -5.60 -16.77 -8.63
C PRO A 229 -5.40 -18.27 -8.43
N PHE A 230 -6.41 -19.12 -8.68
CA PHE A 230 -6.25 -20.57 -8.63
C PHE A 230 -5.31 -21.09 -9.73
N LEU A 231 -5.31 -20.41 -10.88
CA LEU A 231 -4.47 -20.79 -12.03
C LEU A 231 -2.99 -20.51 -11.80
N LEU A 232 -2.62 -19.69 -10.81
CA LEU A 232 -1.22 -19.45 -10.43
C LEU A 232 -0.48 -20.74 -10.03
N PHE A 233 -1.20 -21.72 -9.49
CA PHE A 233 -0.63 -22.99 -9.03
C PHE A 233 -0.65 -24.08 -10.12
N VAL A 234 -1.12 -23.75 -11.32
CA VAL A 234 -1.22 -24.69 -12.42
C VAL A 234 0.06 -24.60 -13.26
N PRO A 235 0.84 -25.71 -13.39
CA PRO A 235 2.03 -25.73 -14.21
C PRO A 235 1.68 -25.66 -15.70
N ALA A 236 2.69 -25.78 -16.57
CA ALA A 236 2.43 -25.82 -18.00
C ALA A 236 1.59 -27.05 -18.41
N ILE A 237 0.54 -26.84 -19.21
CA ILE A 237 -0.31 -27.91 -19.76
C ILE A 237 -0.15 -27.89 -21.28
N GLY A 238 0.38 -28.98 -21.86
CA GLY A 238 0.59 -29.07 -23.31
C GLY A 238 1.51 -27.96 -23.86
N GLY A 239 2.50 -27.52 -23.07
CA GLY A 239 3.41 -26.42 -23.43
C GLY A 239 2.87 -25.02 -23.19
N VAL A 240 1.61 -24.86 -22.77
CA VAL A 240 1.03 -23.56 -22.43
C VAL A 240 1.34 -23.21 -20.97
N PRO A 241 2.03 -22.08 -20.66
CA PRO A 241 2.42 -21.72 -19.30
C PRO A 241 1.25 -21.07 -18.53
N VAL A 242 0.29 -21.89 -18.09
CA VAL A 242 -0.97 -21.44 -17.47
C VAL A 242 -0.76 -20.49 -16.29
N GLY A 243 0.13 -20.85 -15.35
CA GLY A 243 0.46 -20.00 -14.20
C GLY A 243 1.03 -18.64 -14.58
N SER A 244 1.90 -18.59 -15.59
CA SER A 244 2.49 -17.34 -16.08
C SER A 244 1.46 -16.46 -16.81
N ILE A 245 0.53 -17.05 -17.55
CA ILE A 245 -0.61 -16.33 -18.15
C ILE A 245 -1.50 -15.74 -17.06
N ALA A 246 -1.81 -16.53 -16.02
CA ALA A 246 -2.60 -16.06 -14.88
C ALA A 246 -1.94 -14.88 -14.17
N ALA A 247 -0.63 -14.96 -13.93
CA ALA A 247 0.18 -13.85 -13.41
C ALA A 247 0.10 -12.61 -14.31
N GLY A 248 0.22 -12.78 -15.63
CA GLY A 248 0.06 -11.71 -16.61
C GLY A 248 -1.31 -11.02 -16.52
N VAL A 249 -2.40 -11.78 -16.40
CA VAL A 249 -3.75 -11.23 -16.21
C VAL A 249 -3.84 -10.43 -14.90
N ILE A 250 -3.31 -10.95 -13.80
CA ILE A 250 -3.26 -10.22 -12.52
C ILE A 250 -2.48 -8.92 -12.72
N ILE A 251 -1.28 -8.96 -13.28
CA ILE A 251 -0.45 -7.76 -13.53
C ILE A 251 -1.21 -6.73 -14.35
N LEU A 252 -1.85 -7.12 -15.46
CA LEU A 252 -2.63 -6.21 -16.30
C LEU A 252 -3.76 -5.52 -15.52
N THR A 253 -4.47 -6.27 -14.67
CA THR A 253 -5.54 -5.69 -13.83
C THR A 253 -4.98 -4.72 -12.79
N GLN A 254 -3.82 -5.01 -12.19
CA GLN A 254 -3.16 -4.10 -11.26
C GLN A 254 -2.65 -2.83 -11.94
N LEU A 255 -2.13 -2.95 -13.17
CA LEU A 255 -1.72 -1.79 -13.98
C LEU A 255 -2.91 -0.90 -14.32
N TRP A 256 -4.09 -1.47 -14.62
CA TRP A 256 -5.32 -0.70 -14.79
C TRP A 256 -5.68 0.10 -13.54
N LEU A 257 -5.57 -0.51 -12.34
CA LEU A 257 -5.81 0.17 -11.07
C LEU A 257 -4.79 1.29 -10.80
N ILE A 258 -3.51 1.09 -11.15
CA ILE A 258 -2.45 2.11 -11.05
C ILE A 258 -2.74 3.32 -11.95
N VAL A 259 -3.22 3.08 -13.16
CA VAL A 259 -3.53 4.14 -14.14
C VAL A 259 -4.77 4.92 -13.72
N THR A 260 -5.74 4.27 -13.09
CA THR A 260 -7.05 4.86 -12.77
C THR A 260 -7.18 5.34 -11.32
N GLY A 261 -6.15 5.18 -10.48
CA GLY A 261 -6.17 5.57 -9.07
C GLY A 261 -4.79 5.55 -8.40
N ASN A 262 -4.72 6.01 -7.16
CA ASN A 262 -3.49 6.02 -6.37
C ASN A 262 -3.65 5.19 -5.09
N PHE A 263 -3.04 4.00 -5.02
CA PHE A 263 -3.13 3.11 -3.86
C PHE A 263 -1.78 2.84 -3.19
N ALA A 264 -0.97 3.89 -2.99
CA ALA A 264 0.40 3.77 -2.49
C ALA A 264 1.15 2.67 -3.26
N TRP A 265 1.92 1.81 -2.59
CA TRP A 265 2.59 0.68 -3.22
C TRP A 265 1.73 -0.59 -3.30
N LEU A 266 0.42 -0.56 -2.94
CA LEU A 266 -0.42 -1.77 -2.92
C LEU A 266 -0.45 -2.48 -4.28
N ASN A 267 -0.80 -1.77 -5.35
CA ASN A 267 -0.88 -2.41 -6.67
C ASN A 267 0.51 -2.73 -7.24
N TRP A 268 1.50 -1.86 -6.98
CA TRP A 268 2.87 -2.08 -7.43
C TRP A 268 3.49 -3.33 -6.78
N ILE A 269 3.27 -3.56 -5.48
CA ILE A 269 3.77 -4.78 -4.83
C ILE A 269 3.02 -6.01 -5.34
N THR A 270 1.72 -5.91 -5.64
CA THR A 270 1.00 -7.02 -6.31
C THR A 270 1.60 -7.35 -7.67
N VAL A 271 1.94 -6.34 -8.49
CA VAL A 271 2.62 -6.55 -9.79
C VAL A 271 3.94 -7.29 -9.61
N VAL A 272 4.78 -6.83 -8.69
CA VAL A 272 6.08 -7.45 -8.39
C VAL A 272 5.90 -8.90 -7.92
N LEU A 273 4.99 -9.16 -6.98
CA LEU A 273 4.77 -10.49 -6.44
C LEU A 273 4.15 -11.44 -7.48
N ALA A 274 3.21 -10.97 -8.31
CA ALA A 274 2.60 -11.75 -9.37
C ALA A 274 3.61 -12.13 -10.46
N ALA A 275 4.56 -11.24 -10.79
CA ALA A 275 5.65 -11.56 -11.71
C ALA A 275 6.51 -12.74 -11.23
N GLY A 276 6.47 -13.06 -9.93
CA GLY A 276 7.09 -14.24 -9.35
C GLY A 276 6.55 -15.60 -9.84
N ALA A 277 5.43 -15.62 -10.58
CA ALA A 277 4.84 -16.82 -11.20
C ALA A 277 5.07 -16.89 -12.72
N ILE A 278 5.84 -15.96 -13.28
CA ILE A 278 6.21 -15.97 -14.70
C ILE A 278 7.56 -16.68 -14.83
N THR A 279 7.59 -17.76 -15.63
CA THR A 279 8.82 -18.52 -15.88
C THR A 279 9.80 -17.76 -16.78
N ASP A 280 11.07 -18.11 -16.72
CA ASP A 280 12.11 -17.51 -17.59
C ASP A 280 11.81 -17.85 -19.06
N THR A 281 11.34 -19.07 -19.35
CA THR A 281 10.81 -19.47 -20.65
C THR A 281 9.66 -18.58 -21.14
N ALA A 282 8.71 -18.22 -20.28
CA ALA A 282 7.60 -17.33 -20.64
C ALA A 282 8.09 -15.90 -20.86
N TRP A 283 9.05 -15.43 -20.06
CA TRP A 283 9.71 -14.14 -20.27
C TRP A 283 10.46 -14.09 -21.60
N HIS A 284 11.23 -15.12 -21.94
CA HIS A 284 11.92 -15.22 -23.23
C HIS A 284 10.95 -15.15 -24.42
N GLY A 285 9.78 -15.79 -24.30
CA GLY A 285 8.74 -15.73 -25.33
C GLY A 285 8.21 -14.32 -25.63
N VAL A 286 8.25 -13.41 -24.65
CA VAL A 286 7.79 -12.01 -24.80
C VAL A 286 8.96 -11.05 -25.05
N LEU A 287 10.09 -11.30 -24.40
CA LEU A 287 11.33 -10.53 -24.44
C LEU A 287 12.48 -11.48 -24.79
N PRO A 288 12.77 -11.71 -26.09
CA PRO A 288 13.82 -12.64 -26.53
C PRO A 288 15.23 -12.30 -26.03
N ALA A 289 15.43 -11.10 -25.49
CA ALA A 289 16.67 -10.66 -24.84
C ALA A 289 16.93 -11.35 -23.49
N VAL A 290 15.95 -12.03 -22.89
CA VAL A 290 16.11 -12.84 -21.68
C VAL A 290 16.73 -14.19 -22.07
N PRO A 291 17.94 -14.56 -21.61
CA PRO A 291 18.53 -15.87 -21.88
C PRO A 291 17.70 -17.05 -21.34
N LEU A 292 17.67 -18.17 -22.07
CA LEU A 292 17.00 -19.42 -21.64
C LEU A 292 17.85 -20.26 -20.68
N ASP A 293 19.15 -19.98 -20.61
CA ASP A 293 20.15 -20.62 -19.76
C ASP A 293 20.49 -19.79 -18.51
N LEU A 294 19.65 -18.80 -18.19
CA LEU A 294 19.78 -18.01 -16.97
C LEU A 294 19.77 -18.92 -15.74
N GLY A 295 20.83 -18.87 -14.92
CA GLY A 295 20.97 -19.72 -13.74
C GLY A 295 21.28 -21.19 -14.05
N ALA A 296 21.55 -21.58 -15.31
CA ALA A 296 21.91 -22.95 -15.68
C ALA A 296 23.22 -23.42 -15.01
N GLU A 297 24.15 -22.49 -14.76
CA GLU A 297 25.44 -22.75 -14.09
C GLU A 297 25.32 -22.84 -12.56
N ALA A 298 24.15 -22.52 -11.98
CA ALA A 298 23.96 -22.54 -10.53
C ALA A 298 24.03 -23.97 -9.98
N ALA A 299 24.84 -24.16 -8.95
CA ALA A 299 24.95 -25.43 -8.24
C ALA A 299 23.62 -25.77 -7.58
N SER A 300 23.31 -27.05 -7.39
CA SER A 300 22.10 -27.43 -6.65
C SER A 300 22.13 -26.91 -5.21
N LEU A 301 20.96 -26.82 -4.58
CA LEU A 301 20.83 -26.25 -3.24
C LEU A 301 21.74 -26.99 -2.23
N PRO A 302 22.69 -26.30 -1.58
CA PRO A 302 23.47 -26.91 -0.50
C PRO A 302 22.57 -27.42 0.61
N VAL A 303 22.87 -28.59 1.20
CA VAL A 303 22.03 -29.26 2.21
C VAL A 303 21.63 -28.34 3.36
N TRP A 304 22.58 -27.55 3.88
CA TRP A 304 22.29 -26.62 4.99
C TRP A 304 21.29 -25.53 4.58
N TRP A 305 21.34 -25.05 3.33
CA TRP A 305 20.40 -24.07 2.81
C TRP A 305 19.04 -24.71 2.55
N ALA A 306 19.01 -25.93 2.02
CA ALA A 306 17.78 -26.71 1.89
C ALA A 306 17.06 -26.88 3.24
N VAL A 307 17.79 -27.14 4.33
CA VAL A 307 17.21 -27.21 5.69
C VAL A 307 16.60 -25.87 6.12
N VAL A 308 17.28 -24.74 5.86
CA VAL A 308 16.75 -23.39 6.15
C VAL A 308 15.46 -23.13 5.36
N VAL A 309 15.47 -23.43 4.07
CA VAL A 309 14.31 -23.29 3.18
C VAL A 309 13.15 -24.16 3.66
N LEU A 310 13.39 -25.43 3.99
CA LEU A 310 12.35 -26.32 4.49
C LEU A 310 11.77 -25.84 5.83
N GLY A 311 12.61 -25.32 6.73
CA GLY A 311 12.16 -24.68 7.96
C GLY A 311 11.25 -23.47 7.71
N ALA A 312 11.63 -22.61 6.75
CA ALA A 312 10.82 -21.48 6.33
C ALA A 312 9.50 -21.92 5.69
N SER A 313 9.52 -22.95 4.84
CA SER A 313 8.34 -23.52 4.20
C SER A 313 7.35 -24.11 5.21
N LEU A 314 7.83 -24.80 6.24
CA LEU A 314 6.99 -25.25 7.36
C LEU A 314 6.38 -24.08 8.14
N LEU A 315 7.15 -23.02 8.38
CA LEU A 315 6.66 -21.79 9.00
C LEU A 315 5.55 -21.14 8.14
N PHE A 316 5.74 -21.02 6.83
CA PHE A 316 4.73 -20.45 5.94
C PHE A 316 3.46 -21.31 5.88
N ALA A 317 3.59 -22.63 5.86
CA ALA A 317 2.46 -23.54 5.92
C ALA A 317 1.67 -23.37 7.23
N TRP A 318 2.36 -23.23 8.37
CA TRP A 318 1.72 -22.95 9.66
C TRP A 318 1.04 -21.57 9.66
N LEU A 319 1.71 -20.54 9.17
CA LEU A 319 1.16 -19.18 9.06
C LEU A 319 -0.06 -19.11 8.13
N ALA A 320 -0.19 -20.02 7.16
CA ALA A 320 -1.33 -20.07 6.24
C ALA A 320 -2.64 -20.52 6.90
N VAL A 321 -2.60 -21.19 8.07
CA VAL A 321 -3.80 -21.72 8.73
C VAL A 321 -4.82 -20.64 9.07
N ALA A 322 -4.38 -19.53 9.68
CA ALA A 322 -5.26 -18.43 10.07
C ALA A 322 -5.92 -17.71 8.86
N PRO A 323 -5.18 -17.30 7.82
CA PRO A 323 -5.78 -16.67 6.65
C PRO A 323 -6.68 -17.64 5.86
N VAL A 324 -6.36 -18.94 5.78
CA VAL A 324 -7.28 -19.93 5.19
C VAL A 324 -8.60 -19.98 5.95
N ARG A 325 -8.56 -20.07 7.28
CA ARG A 325 -9.77 -20.02 8.12
C ARG A 325 -10.56 -18.72 7.89
N ASN A 326 -9.88 -17.59 7.72
CA ASN A 326 -10.52 -16.32 7.41
C ASN A 326 -11.19 -16.31 6.03
N LEU A 327 -10.55 -16.86 4.99
CA LEU A 327 -11.11 -16.96 3.64
C LEU A 327 -12.35 -17.87 3.61
N LEU A 328 -12.34 -18.97 4.36
CA LEU A 328 -13.47 -19.89 4.50
C LEU A 328 -14.58 -19.36 5.42
N SER A 329 -14.31 -18.33 6.23
CA SER A 329 -15.29 -17.72 7.13
C SER A 329 -16.39 -16.97 6.36
N LYS A 330 -17.63 -17.06 6.86
CA LYS A 330 -18.74 -16.22 6.40
C LYS A 330 -18.52 -14.74 6.75
N ARG A 331 -17.80 -14.47 7.84
CA ARG A 331 -17.43 -13.13 8.30
C ARG A 331 -15.92 -12.92 8.11
N GLN A 332 -15.51 -12.87 6.85
CA GLN A 332 -14.12 -12.61 6.48
C GLN A 332 -13.67 -11.24 7.01
N LEU A 333 -12.53 -11.22 7.70
CA LEU A 333 -11.84 -10.00 8.09
C LEU A 333 -11.05 -9.43 6.92
N MET A 334 -10.99 -8.10 6.86
CA MET A 334 -10.28 -7.33 5.84
C MET A 334 -9.05 -6.67 6.47
N ASN A 335 -7.88 -6.77 5.83
CA ASN A 335 -6.61 -6.18 6.28
C ASN A 335 -6.27 -6.51 7.75
N ALA A 336 -6.39 -7.80 8.08
CA ALA A 336 -6.22 -8.29 9.45
C ALA A 336 -4.91 -9.06 9.62
N SER A 337 -4.21 -8.79 10.73
CA SER A 337 -3.04 -9.56 11.13
C SER A 337 -3.42 -10.55 12.22
N PHE A 338 -2.91 -11.77 12.13
CA PHE A 338 -3.20 -12.84 13.09
C PHE A 338 -2.07 -13.07 14.10
N ASN A 339 -0.96 -12.34 13.96
CA ASN A 339 0.18 -12.42 14.87
C ASN A 339 0.91 -11.09 14.96
N ARG A 340 1.88 -11.02 15.87
CA ARG A 340 2.63 -9.81 16.19
C ARG A 340 3.70 -9.44 15.16
N PHE A 341 4.01 -10.35 14.25
CA PHE A 341 5.09 -10.23 13.26
C PHE A 341 4.60 -9.74 11.89
N LEU A 342 3.28 -9.53 11.75
CA LEU A 342 2.64 -9.14 10.49
C LEU A 342 2.94 -10.12 9.36
N LEU A 343 2.93 -11.43 9.65
CA LEU A 343 3.12 -12.51 8.67
C LEU A 343 1.83 -13.32 8.52
N GLY A 344 1.57 -13.93 7.36
CA GLY A 344 0.37 -14.74 7.14
C GLY A 344 -0.93 -13.95 7.26
N ASN A 345 -0.98 -12.70 6.79
CA ASN A 345 -2.13 -11.82 7.02
C ASN A 345 -3.29 -12.09 6.05
N ALA A 346 -4.44 -11.47 6.35
CA ALA A 346 -5.57 -11.37 5.44
C ALA A 346 -5.60 -9.98 4.77
N TYR A 347 -5.85 -9.97 3.47
CA TYR A 347 -5.92 -8.76 2.67
C TYR A 347 -7.30 -8.62 2.04
N GLY A 348 -7.75 -7.38 1.87
CA GLY A 348 -8.96 -7.08 1.13
C GLY A 348 -9.14 -5.59 0.98
N ALA A 349 -9.87 -5.18 -0.05
CA ALA A 349 -10.13 -3.77 -0.30
C ALA A 349 -11.51 -3.60 -0.92
N PHE A 350 -12.17 -2.50 -0.56
CA PHE A 350 -13.41 -2.04 -1.18
C PHE A 350 -14.53 -3.08 -1.16
N GLY A 351 -14.72 -3.80 -0.05
CA GLY A 351 -15.87 -4.69 0.13
C GLY A 351 -17.20 -3.96 -0.08
N THR A 352 -17.26 -2.67 0.24
CA THR A 352 -18.31 -1.74 -0.16
C THR A 352 -17.71 -0.55 -0.90
N VAL A 353 -18.50 0.07 -1.78
CA VAL A 353 -18.13 1.28 -2.52
C VAL A 353 -18.96 2.46 -2.08
N THR A 354 -18.29 3.53 -1.66
CA THR A 354 -18.94 4.80 -1.34
C THR A 354 -19.59 5.38 -2.59
N LYS A 355 -20.84 5.85 -2.47
CA LYS A 355 -21.63 6.38 -3.61
C LYS A 355 -21.58 7.89 -3.77
N ARG A 356 -21.04 8.59 -2.76
CA ARG A 356 -20.87 10.05 -2.75
C ARG A 356 -19.45 10.37 -2.30
N ARG A 357 -18.77 11.28 -2.99
CA ARG A 357 -17.48 11.78 -2.53
C ARG A 357 -17.71 13.00 -1.64
N ILE A 358 -17.56 12.82 -0.34
CA ILE A 358 -17.53 13.94 0.61
C ILE A 358 -16.07 14.25 0.90
N GLU A 359 -15.71 15.53 0.83
CA GLU A 359 -14.39 16.03 1.15
C GLU A 359 -14.49 16.97 2.34
N ILE A 360 -13.66 16.74 3.35
CA ILE A 360 -13.47 17.69 4.43
C ILE A 360 -12.45 18.74 3.95
N VAL A 361 -12.90 19.99 3.95
CA VAL A 361 -12.11 21.18 3.60
C VAL A 361 -11.84 21.93 4.89
N VAL A 362 -10.58 22.25 5.15
CA VAL A 362 -10.16 23.00 6.34
C VAL A 362 -9.82 24.41 5.93
N GLU A 363 -10.40 25.38 6.61
CA GLU A 363 -10.21 26.81 6.35
C GLU A 363 -9.72 27.51 7.61
N GLY A 364 -8.96 28.59 7.43
CA GLY A 364 -8.66 29.54 8.50
C GLY A 364 -9.12 30.95 8.17
N THR A 365 -9.14 31.83 9.16
CA THR A 365 -9.30 33.28 8.98
C THR A 365 -8.39 34.04 9.94
N LEU A 366 -8.07 35.28 9.57
CA LEU A 366 -7.36 36.24 10.42
C LEU A 366 -8.31 37.25 11.10
N ALA A 367 -9.62 37.17 10.80
CA ALA A 367 -10.62 38.01 11.44
C ALA A 367 -10.67 37.75 12.95
N GLU A 368 -10.88 38.81 13.74
CA GLU A 368 -11.04 38.71 15.19
C GLU A 368 -12.35 38.02 15.55
N ASP A 369 -13.44 38.39 14.87
CA ASP A 369 -14.76 37.77 14.99
C ASP A 369 -14.98 36.76 13.84
N PRO A 370 -15.25 35.46 14.13
CA PRO A 370 -15.49 34.47 13.09
C PRO A 370 -16.85 34.64 12.39
N ASP A 371 -17.79 35.37 12.99
CA ASP A 371 -19.15 35.63 12.48
C ASP A 371 -19.26 36.97 11.73
N ASP A 372 -18.16 37.73 11.63
CA ASP A 372 -18.10 38.95 10.81
C ASP A 372 -18.43 38.62 9.33
N PRO A 373 -19.44 39.27 8.72
CA PRO A 373 -19.78 39.08 7.31
C PRO A 373 -18.63 39.32 6.34
N ASP A 374 -17.65 40.16 6.70
CA ASP A 374 -16.47 40.48 5.90
C ASP A 374 -15.27 39.54 6.21
N ALA A 375 -15.43 38.57 7.11
CA ALA A 375 -14.39 37.61 7.45
C ALA A 375 -13.99 36.75 6.23
N VAL A 376 -12.73 36.91 5.80
CA VAL A 376 -12.19 36.15 4.67
C VAL A 376 -11.62 34.80 5.13
N TRP A 377 -12.39 33.74 4.91
CA TRP A 377 -11.95 32.36 5.11
C TRP A 377 -11.13 31.85 3.93
N ARG A 378 -9.99 31.20 4.21
CA ARG A 378 -9.08 30.67 3.19
C ARG A 378 -8.77 29.19 3.43
N GLU A 379 -8.88 28.40 2.37
CA GLU A 379 -8.65 26.94 2.39
C GLU A 379 -7.17 26.57 2.47
N TYR A 380 -6.86 25.57 3.30
CA TYR A 380 -5.58 24.87 3.27
C TYR A 380 -5.53 23.88 2.10
N GLY A 381 -4.49 23.97 1.28
CA GLY A 381 -4.33 23.14 0.08
C GLY A 381 -3.56 21.85 0.36
N PHE A 382 -4.19 20.69 0.17
CA PHE A 382 -3.56 19.38 0.29
C PHE A 382 -2.84 18.93 -0.99
N LYS A 383 -1.85 18.04 -0.86
CA LYS A 383 -0.95 17.62 -1.97
C LYS A 383 -1.65 16.82 -3.04
N GLY A 384 -2.47 15.86 -2.66
CA GLY A 384 -3.09 14.91 -3.57
C GLY A 384 -4.60 14.80 -3.45
N LYS A 385 -5.21 14.91 -2.26
CA LYS A 385 -6.67 14.78 -2.14
C LYS A 385 -7.38 15.89 -2.92
N PRO A 386 -8.58 15.67 -3.48
CA PRO A 386 -9.33 16.70 -4.19
C PRO A 386 -9.52 17.98 -3.36
N GLY A 387 -9.42 19.11 -4.03
CA GLY A 387 -9.48 20.47 -3.47
C GLY A 387 -9.91 21.43 -4.56
N ASP A 388 -8.97 22.21 -5.10
CA ASP A 388 -9.23 23.07 -6.28
C ASP A 388 -9.93 22.28 -7.40
N VAL A 389 -11.11 22.76 -7.80
CA VAL A 389 -11.98 22.12 -8.78
C VAL A 389 -11.40 22.07 -10.18
N ARG A 390 -10.40 22.90 -10.49
CA ARG A 390 -9.72 22.91 -11.80
C ARG A 390 -8.47 22.02 -11.81
N ARG A 391 -7.96 21.60 -10.64
CA ARG A 391 -6.73 20.83 -10.52
C ARG A 391 -6.86 19.44 -11.15
N ILE A 392 -5.85 19.05 -11.93
CA ILE A 392 -5.68 17.66 -12.37
C ILE A 392 -5.17 16.84 -11.17
N PRO A 393 -5.85 15.76 -10.74
CA PRO A 393 -5.28 14.88 -9.71
C PRO A 393 -3.95 14.29 -10.19
N GLY A 394 -2.94 14.29 -9.32
CA GLY A 394 -1.60 13.80 -9.64
C GLY A 394 -1.46 12.28 -9.59
N GLN A 395 -0.40 11.75 -10.19
CA GLN A 395 0.05 10.37 -9.96
C GLN A 395 1.08 10.37 -8.82
N PHE A 396 0.73 9.75 -7.69
CA PHE A 396 1.54 9.68 -6.48
C PHE A 396 2.03 8.26 -6.20
N ALA A 397 1.18 7.25 -6.41
CA ALA A 397 1.57 5.85 -6.22
C ALA A 397 2.79 5.52 -7.10
N PRO A 398 3.85 4.89 -6.55
CA PRO A 398 3.88 4.10 -5.31
C PRO A 398 4.05 4.89 -4.00
N TYR A 399 4.28 6.21 -4.04
CA TYR A 399 4.39 7.01 -2.83
C TYR A 399 3.05 7.14 -2.08
N HIS A 400 3.10 7.23 -0.75
CA HIS A 400 1.92 7.31 0.12
C HIS A 400 1.82 8.67 0.80
N LEU A 401 0.85 9.50 0.38
CA LEU A 401 0.48 10.75 1.06
C LEU A 401 -0.45 10.44 2.24
N ARG A 402 0.12 10.24 3.43
CA ARG A 402 -0.60 9.64 4.58
C ARG A 402 -1.70 10.55 5.13
N LEU A 403 -1.42 11.86 5.22
CA LEU A 403 -2.38 12.85 5.69
C LEU A 403 -3.57 12.95 4.73
N ASP A 404 -3.31 13.14 3.44
CA ASP A 404 -4.33 13.16 2.38
C ASP A 404 -5.20 11.90 2.37
N TRP A 405 -4.59 10.73 2.53
CA TRP A 405 -5.30 9.46 2.60
C TRP A 405 -6.23 9.37 3.82
N LEU A 406 -5.79 9.83 5.00
CA LEU A 406 -6.63 9.80 6.20
C LEU A 406 -7.80 10.79 6.14
N MET A 407 -7.63 11.93 5.45
CA MET A 407 -8.74 12.88 5.24
C MET A 407 -9.94 12.22 4.53
N TRP A 408 -9.71 11.24 3.66
CA TRP A 408 -10.79 10.50 2.98
C TRP A 408 -11.64 9.63 3.93
N PHE A 409 -11.07 9.17 5.05
CA PHE A 409 -11.82 8.35 6.01
C PHE A 409 -12.71 9.15 6.96
N LEU A 410 -12.41 10.44 7.18
CA LEU A 410 -13.18 11.32 8.07
C LEU A 410 -14.70 11.26 7.79
N PRO A 411 -15.20 11.50 6.55
CA PRO A 411 -16.62 11.45 6.25
C PRO A 411 -17.23 10.04 6.29
N LEU A 412 -16.43 8.99 6.46
CA LEU A 412 -16.86 7.60 6.58
C LEU A 412 -17.10 7.19 8.04
N GLY A 413 -17.43 8.17 8.90
CA GLY A 413 -17.71 7.96 10.33
C GLY A 413 -16.49 8.06 11.24
N ARG A 414 -15.42 8.74 10.81
CA ARG A 414 -14.17 8.90 11.58
C ARG A 414 -13.84 10.36 11.90
N MET A 415 -14.84 11.23 11.98
CA MET A 415 -14.65 12.67 12.21
C MET A 415 -13.93 13.01 13.53
N TRP A 416 -14.09 12.18 14.56
CA TRP A 416 -13.60 12.42 15.92
C TRP A 416 -12.32 11.65 16.24
N GLU A 417 -11.44 11.52 15.25
CA GLU A 417 -10.13 10.88 15.45
C GLU A 417 -9.14 11.89 16.08
N PRO A 418 -8.39 11.52 17.14
CA PRO A 418 -7.52 12.46 17.86
C PRO A 418 -6.47 13.16 17.00
N TRP A 419 -6.03 12.52 15.91
CA TRP A 419 -5.06 13.14 14.99
C TRP A 419 -5.65 14.33 14.24
N PHE A 420 -6.96 14.33 13.97
CA PHE A 420 -7.61 15.40 13.22
C PHE A 420 -7.80 16.64 14.10
N GLU A 421 -8.19 16.45 15.36
CA GLU A 421 -8.22 17.53 16.36
C GLU A 421 -6.83 18.13 16.56
N ALA A 422 -5.81 17.28 16.75
CA ALA A 422 -4.42 17.72 16.84
C ALA A 422 -3.98 18.46 15.57
N PHE A 423 -4.42 18.01 14.39
CA PHE A 423 -4.13 18.68 13.13
C PHE A 423 -4.71 20.10 13.09
N LEU A 424 -5.99 20.29 13.46
CA LEU A 424 -6.60 21.62 13.52
C LEU A 424 -5.88 22.54 14.52
N ALA A 425 -5.50 22.03 15.69
CA ALA A 425 -4.71 22.78 16.67
C ALA A 425 -3.34 23.19 16.11
N ARG A 426 -2.63 22.30 15.42
CA ARG A 426 -1.34 22.61 14.78
C ARG A 426 -1.45 23.65 13.66
N LEU A 427 -2.59 23.74 12.98
CA LEU A 427 -2.85 24.82 12.02
C LEU A 427 -3.04 26.17 12.70
N LEU A 428 -3.77 26.23 13.83
CA LEU A 428 -3.90 27.45 14.64
C LEU A 428 -2.55 27.91 15.23
N GLU A 429 -1.66 26.97 15.54
CA GLU A 429 -0.29 27.25 15.98
C GLU A 429 0.66 27.66 14.82
N ALA A 430 0.22 27.53 13.57
CA ALA A 430 1.07 27.64 12.38
C ALA A 430 2.34 26.76 12.46
N ASP A 431 2.18 25.52 12.95
CA ASP A 431 3.29 24.58 13.12
C ASP A 431 3.97 24.26 11.78
N ALA A 432 5.19 24.77 11.58
CA ALA A 432 5.89 24.67 10.31
C ALA A 432 6.10 23.22 9.81
N PRO A 433 6.44 22.22 10.66
CA PRO A 433 6.44 20.81 10.26
C PRO A 433 5.10 20.31 9.71
N THR A 434 3.99 20.65 10.37
CA THR A 434 2.64 20.29 9.93
C THR A 434 2.26 20.99 8.63
N LEU A 435 2.53 22.30 8.52
CA LEU A 435 2.27 23.07 7.29
C LEU A 435 3.03 22.52 6.08
N ARG A 436 4.24 21.97 6.26
CA ARG A 436 4.99 21.29 5.17
C ARG A 436 4.36 19.99 4.67
N LEU A 437 3.42 19.40 5.41
CA LEU A 437 2.64 18.26 4.91
C LEU A 437 1.62 18.70 3.84
N LEU A 438 1.20 19.97 3.88
CA LEU A 438 0.30 20.57 2.91
C LEU A 438 1.04 21.03 1.65
N ALA A 439 0.30 21.23 0.56
CA ALA A 439 0.81 21.84 -0.66
C ALA A 439 0.77 23.37 -0.59
N HIS A 440 -0.24 23.94 0.07
CA HIS A 440 -0.42 25.37 0.18
C HIS A 440 -0.93 25.75 1.58
N ASP A 441 -0.20 26.65 2.21
CA ASP A 441 -0.64 27.39 3.39
C ASP A 441 -1.06 28.81 2.95
N PRO A 442 -2.34 29.19 3.10
CA PRO A 442 -2.84 30.49 2.64
C PRO A 442 -2.41 31.67 3.53
N PHE A 443 -1.75 31.42 4.68
CA PHE A 443 -1.31 32.45 5.62
C PHE A 443 0.19 32.73 5.59
N GLY A 444 0.96 31.92 4.86
CA GLY A 444 2.42 32.11 4.72
C GLY A 444 3.18 31.93 6.03
N GLY A 445 2.77 30.98 6.86
CA GLY A 445 3.33 30.70 8.19
C GLY A 445 2.80 31.59 9.31
N ARG A 446 1.86 32.51 9.01
CA ARG A 446 1.16 33.29 10.05
C ARG A 446 0.05 32.46 10.68
N ARG A 447 -0.16 32.66 11.97
CA ARG A 447 -1.22 31.98 12.74
C ARG A 447 -2.59 32.54 12.34
N PRO A 448 -3.55 31.70 11.91
CA PRO A 448 -4.94 32.12 11.83
C PRO A 448 -5.50 32.31 13.25
N VAL A 449 -6.51 33.17 13.39
CA VAL A 449 -7.25 33.36 14.66
C VAL A 449 -8.22 32.20 14.85
N TRP A 450 -8.92 31.82 13.78
CA TRP A 450 -9.90 30.74 13.78
C TRP A 450 -9.61 29.73 12.68
N VAL A 451 -9.93 28.47 12.95
CA VAL A 451 -9.95 27.38 11.97
C VAL A 451 -11.33 26.73 12.01
N ARG A 452 -11.84 26.31 10.85
CA ARG A 452 -13.09 25.54 10.71
C ARG A 452 -12.93 24.40 9.72
N ALA A 453 -13.82 23.43 9.78
CA ALA A 453 -13.88 22.35 8.81
C ALA A 453 -15.28 22.23 8.18
N LEU A 454 -15.33 22.18 6.86
CA LEU A 454 -16.55 22.11 6.06
C LEU A 454 -16.60 20.79 5.30
N ALA A 455 -17.80 20.22 5.15
CA ALA A 455 -18.06 19.10 4.28
C ALA A 455 -18.56 19.61 2.93
N TYR A 456 -17.86 19.23 1.86
CA TYR A 456 -18.28 19.49 0.50
C TYR A 456 -18.54 18.18 -0.22
N ARG A 457 -19.64 18.11 -0.96
CA ARG A 457 -19.87 17.03 -1.90
C ARG A 457 -19.16 17.34 -3.20
N TYR A 458 -18.23 16.49 -3.57
CA TYR A 458 -17.54 16.53 -4.85
C TYR A 458 -18.15 15.52 -5.81
N ARG A 459 -18.18 15.90 -7.09
CA ARG A 459 -18.36 14.98 -8.21
C ARG A 459 -17.47 15.40 -9.36
N PHE A 460 -17.10 14.48 -10.22
CA PHE A 460 -16.46 14.85 -11.47
C PHE A 460 -17.42 15.66 -12.33
N SER A 461 -16.88 16.67 -13.00
CA SER A 461 -17.64 17.41 -14.01
C SER A 461 -17.90 16.50 -15.22
N THR A 462 -19.07 16.63 -15.82
CA THR A 462 -19.41 15.96 -17.07
C THR A 462 -18.57 16.51 -18.23
N ARG A 463 -18.59 15.82 -19.39
CA ARG A 463 -17.93 16.32 -20.61
C ARG A 463 -18.49 17.69 -21.06
N ALA A 464 -19.78 17.95 -20.85
CA ALA A 464 -20.40 19.23 -21.18
C ALA A 464 -19.91 20.34 -20.24
N GLU A 465 -19.97 20.13 -18.92
CA GLU A 465 -19.51 21.10 -17.91
C GLU A 465 -18.03 21.43 -18.04
N PHE A 466 -17.18 20.45 -18.36
CA PHE A 466 -15.75 20.70 -18.57
C PHE A 466 -15.47 21.58 -19.80
N ARG A 467 -16.26 21.45 -20.88
CA ARG A 467 -16.10 22.29 -22.08
C ARG A 467 -16.36 23.77 -21.78
N THR A 468 -17.29 24.08 -20.88
CA THR A 468 -17.68 25.45 -20.54
C THR A 468 -16.84 26.03 -19.40
N THR A 469 -16.69 25.30 -18.30
CA THR A 469 -16.07 25.81 -17.06
C THR A 469 -14.57 25.55 -16.95
N ARG A 470 -14.06 24.58 -17.72
CA ARG A 470 -12.74 23.95 -17.56
C ARG A 470 -12.47 23.37 -16.15
N ALA A 471 -13.50 23.27 -15.31
CA ALA A 471 -13.42 22.61 -14.00
C ALA A 471 -13.55 21.09 -14.18
N ARG A 472 -12.74 20.34 -13.44
CA ARG A 472 -12.72 18.87 -13.43
C ARG A 472 -13.61 18.29 -12.34
N TRP A 473 -13.81 19.05 -11.29
CA TRP A 473 -14.75 18.77 -10.23
C TRP A 473 -15.86 19.81 -10.21
N VAL A 474 -17.02 19.40 -9.70
CA VAL A 474 -18.06 20.28 -9.19
C VAL A 474 -18.17 19.99 -7.70
N ARG A 475 -18.27 21.05 -6.89
CA ARG A 475 -18.43 20.91 -5.45
C ARG A 475 -19.61 21.73 -4.95
N GLU A 476 -20.34 21.16 -4.01
CA GLU A 476 -21.48 21.79 -3.32
C GLU A 476 -21.23 21.69 -1.81
N LEU A 477 -21.50 22.77 -1.07
CA LEU A 477 -21.37 22.76 0.38
C LEU A 477 -22.49 21.88 0.97
N ASP A 478 -22.11 20.81 1.66
CA ASP A 478 -23.04 19.93 2.36
C ASP A 478 -23.29 20.45 3.80
N GLY A 479 -22.29 21.06 4.45
CA GLY A 479 -22.47 21.71 5.75
C GLY A 479 -21.18 21.97 6.53
N VAL A 480 -21.32 22.56 7.72
CA VAL A 480 -20.23 22.77 8.69
C VAL A 480 -20.04 21.49 9.51
N VAL A 481 -18.80 21.05 9.67
CA VAL A 481 -18.44 19.85 10.44
C VAL A 481 -17.75 20.19 11.74
N VAL A 482 -16.82 21.14 11.69
CA VAL A 482 -16.22 21.75 12.86
C VAL A 482 -16.50 23.24 12.76
N PRO A 483 -17.23 23.85 13.72
CA PRO A 483 -17.47 25.29 13.74
C PRO A 483 -16.15 26.05 13.92
N PRO A 484 -16.13 27.38 13.71
CA PRO A 484 -14.98 28.19 14.03
C PRO A 484 -14.42 27.90 15.43
N ALA A 485 -13.16 27.51 15.49
CA ALA A 485 -12.45 27.19 16.72
C ALA A 485 -11.12 27.95 16.75
N GLY A 486 -10.83 28.60 17.88
CA GLY A 486 -9.61 29.34 18.14
C GLY A 486 -8.76 28.65 19.21
N LEU A 487 -7.57 29.18 19.47
CA LEU A 487 -6.79 28.72 20.63
C LEU A 487 -7.42 29.25 21.92
N PRO A 488 -7.34 28.50 23.02
CA PRO A 488 -7.73 29.02 24.33
C PRO A 488 -6.94 30.29 24.65
N GLU A 489 -7.61 31.29 25.22
CA GLU A 489 -6.97 32.51 25.76
C GLU A 489 -5.99 32.21 26.89
#